data_AF-A0A940YHR1-F1
#
_entry.id   AF-A0A940YHR1-F1
#
_cell.length_a   1.000
_cell.length_b   1.000
_cell.length_c   1.000
_cell.angle_alpha   90.00
_cell.angle_beta   90.00
_cell.angle_gamma   90.00
#
_symmetry.space_group_name_H-M   'P 1'
#
loop_
_entity.id
_entity.type
_entity.pdbx_description
1 polymer ?
#
loop_
_entity_poly.entity_id
_entity_poly.type
_entity_poly.pdbx_seq_one_letter_code
_entity_poly.pdbx_strand_id
1 'polypeptide(L)'
;MVMSISQFKAAFKMGAEQVNPKIRWAATKNIFLSQTRLASIASDLDDIENSPPPERLQKVLDLRLKIARAKEDRKLNAKYGQLLDDLHKNLADTVVRSQDISVGPPKVSLVKTMAGVPGVRVDDEFVKDDMGTLHGATLTQNKFDYINDLVSKVKTMGSDLGVAIDGLDSLVISAVKDTKLGVDSGVIDGSIWEQAINEVRNNVSKNITKDLAEMKSSGLLGPTATLAGIRFTGSDFHKGGKQVLILRFIDGGKEKKVVYKPSSLAIDAMLFGSDGVASKLEGVDTYRIVPIMTKDVPPEDTGRGYMEFVDTGGGPTGKDDVLDIYASMGGAMAMSYYVGLDDVHQENVLLKKNSLQVIDMEATTGLFVLNTDYLAPKKNPEEDDKVDPQKCKKGGWADQLWTKSLEGIRKTIERDIQDGKITTLPTTPEALNALFKGFSDVIGRMSDPGKGPDLSELEKNLGKLTARFVPIATAEFNNLIPTAQRDNYPLLAGDTPATLDSWTRYIDEELAHRNGALLVPLKGGTSTPLPTIRNLIVAAGAWKALRAGEVPYYTRNLGTNVVRDEDGNPVTIDGHAKSNPLGIVAAMKKRREEDPAAVVKFFKAQMGTLVTDMHEHMIGWLRAFSH
;
A
#
# COMPACT_ATOMS: atom_id res chain seq x y z
N MET A 1 27.30 -6.40 21.17
CA MET A 1 28.06 -7.56 21.70
C MET A 1 27.33 -8.82 21.26
N VAL A 2 27.98 -9.73 20.52
CA VAL A 2 27.33 -10.98 20.05
C VAL A 2 27.39 -12.01 21.18
N MET A 3 26.22 -12.48 21.60
CA MET A 3 26.08 -13.51 22.62
C MET A 3 26.25 -14.89 21.98
N SER A 4 27.12 -15.73 22.54
CA SER A 4 27.34 -17.11 22.09
C SER A 4 26.16 -18.03 22.40
N ILE A 5 26.02 -19.13 21.66
CA ILE A 5 24.97 -20.15 21.87
C ILE A 5 24.99 -20.69 23.30
N SER A 6 26.17 -20.83 23.91
CA SER A 6 26.30 -21.24 25.31
C SER A 6 25.84 -20.18 26.32
N GLN A 7 26.10 -18.89 26.05
CA GLN A 7 25.58 -17.79 26.86
C GLN A 7 24.04 -17.66 26.76
N PHE A 8 23.48 -17.96 25.59
CA PHE A 8 22.04 -18.04 25.38
C PHE A 8 21.39 -19.14 26.23
N LYS A 9 21.97 -20.35 26.26
CA LYS A 9 21.51 -21.48 27.09
C LYS A 9 21.48 -21.10 28.58
N ALA A 10 22.47 -20.35 29.07
CA ALA A 10 22.55 -19.93 30.46
C ALA A 10 21.47 -18.90 30.86
N ALA A 11 21.24 -17.88 30.01
CA ALA A 11 20.22 -16.86 30.27
C ALA A 11 18.80 -17.45 30.29
N PHE A 12 18.51 -18.44 29.43
CA PHE A 12 17.22 -19.12 29.38
C PHE A 12 16.93 -19.95 30.63
N LYS A 13 17.94 -20.67 31.15
CA LYS A 13 17.81 -21.49 32.37
C LYS A 13 17.50 -20.63 33.60
N MET A 14 18.11 -19.45 33.71
CA MET A 14 17.86 -18.51 34.81
C MET A 14 16.44 -17.91 34.79
N GLY A 15 15.86 -17.66 33.61
CA GLY A 15 14.51 -17.11 33.49
C GLY A 15 13.38 -18.10 33.81
N ALA A 16 13.62 -19.40 33.65
CA ALA A 16 12.65 -20.46 33.92
C ALA A 16 12.46 -20.74 35.42
N GLU A 17 13.48 -20.49 36.24
CA GLU A 17 13.49 -20.81 37.67
C GLU A 17 12.84 -19.73 38.56
N GLN A 18 12.58 -18.51 38.05
CA GLN A 18 12.12 -17.36 38.85
C GLN A 18 10.60 -17.11 38.88
N VAL A 19 9.74 -18.05 38.48
CA VAL A 19 8.28 -17.79 38.41
C VAL A 19 7.53 -18.25 39.67
N ASN A 20 6.79 -17.31 40.27
CA ASN A 20 5.97 -17.49 41.49
C ASN A 20 4.89 -18.60 41.34
N PRO A 21 4.82 -19.59 42.25
CA PRO A 21 3.89 -20.72 42.17
C PRO A 21 2.38 -20.41 42.23
N LYS A 22 1.97 -19.20 42.64
CA LYS A 22 0.55 -18.86 42.88
C LYS A 22 -0.25 -18.43 41.63
N ILE A 23 0.38 -18.24 40.47
CA ILE A 23 -0.29 -17.83 39.21
C ILE A 23 -0.50 -19.07 38.31
N ARG A 24 -1.16 -20.13 38.82
CA ARG A 24 -1.12 -21.46 38.17
C ARG A 24 -2.42 -21.99 37.56
N TRP A 25 -3.55 -21.29 37.67
CA TRP A 25 -4.84 -21.93 37.35
C TRP A 25 -5.67 -21.36 36.18
N ALA A 26 -5.32 -20.19 35.62
CA ALA A 26 -5.95 -19.68 34.39
C ALA A 26 -4.95 -19.47 33.21
N ALA A 27 -3.64 -19.53 33.46
CA ALA A 27 -2.59 -19.25 32.48
C ALA A 27 -1.97 -20.52 31.83
N THR A 28 -2.43 -21.71 32.25
CA THR A 28 -1.69 -22.96 32.08
C THR A 28 -1.71 -23.52 30.66
N LYS A 29 -2.71 -23.19 29.82
CA LYS A 29 -2.74 -23.71 28.44
C LYS A 29 -1.85 -22.92 27.48
N ASN A 30 -1.84 -21.59 27.60
CA ASN A 30 -1.11 -20.70 26.68
C ASN A 30 0.36 -20.49 27.08
N ILE A 31 0.67 -20.48 28.39
CA ILE A 31 2.06 -20.48 28.86
C ILE A 31 2.73 -21.81 28.54
N PHE A 32 2.00 -22.93 28.68
CA PHE A 32 2.53 -24.24 28.33
C PHE A 32 2.83 -24.32 26.83
N LEU A 33 1.91 -23.92 25.94
CA LEU A 33 2.15 -23.91 24.48
C LEU A 33 3.34 -23.02 24.05
N SER A 34 3.53 -21.86 24.68
CA SER A 34 4.69 -20.99 24.39
C SER A 34 6.00 -21.55 24.95
N GLN A 35 5.98 -22.18 26.13
CA GLN A 35 7.13 -22.89 26.69
C GLN A 35 7.49 -24.14 25.87
N THR A 36 6.52 -24.90 25.37
CA THR A 36 6.78 -26.07 24.51
C THR A 36 7.41 -25.66 23.18
N ARG A 37 6.96 -24.54 22.58
CA ARG A 37 7.55 -24.01 21.34
C ARG A 37 8.99 -23.53 21.54
N LEU A 38 9.27 -22.82 22.64
CA LEU A 38 10.63 -22.37 22.95
C LEU A 38 11.56 -23.53 23.36
N ALA A 39 11.05 -24.51 24.09
CA ALA A 39 11.79 -25.73 24.42
C ALA A 39 12.11 -26.56 23.17
N SER A 40 11.19 -26.62 22.20
CA SER A 40 11.48 -27.23 20.89
C SER A 40 12.59 -26.49 20.15
N ILE A 41 12.58 -25.16 20.12
CA ILE A 41 13.64 -24.35 19.50
C ILE A 41 14.99 -24.61 20.18
N ALA A 42 15.02 -24.71 21.51
CA ALA A 42 16.24 -25.03 22.26
C ALA A 42 16.75 -26.47 21.97
N SER A 43 15.85 -27.45 21.90
CA SER A 43 16.19 -28.83 21.54
C SER A 43 16.73 -28.94 20.10
N ASP A 44 16.14 -28.20 19.16
CA ASP A 44 16.62 -28.20 17.77
C ASP A 44 18.01 -27.57 17.65
N LEU A 45 18.36 -26.58 18.49
CA LEU A 45 19.70 -26.01 18.55
C LEU A 45 20.73 -27.04 19.03
N ASP A 46 20.38 -27.83 20.04
CA ASP A 46 21.23 -28.93 20.52
C ASP A 46 21.40 -30.01 19.42
N ASP A 47 20.35 -30.33 18.69
CA ASP A 47 20.41 -31.28 17.58
C ASP A 47 21.28 -30.75 16.41
N ILE A 48 21.20 -29.47 16.08
CA ILE A 48 22.02 -28.83 15.03
C ILE A 48 23.51 -28.89 15.39
N GLU A 49 23.85 -28.58 16.64
CA GLU A 49 25.23 -28.58 17.14
C GLU A 49 25.87 -29.97 17.02
N ASN A 50 25.07 -31.02 17.22
CA ASN A 50 25.52 -32.42 17.19
C ASN A 50 25.36 -33.12 15.83
N SER A 51 24.76 -32.48 14.82
CA SER A 51 24.51 -33.11 13.52
C SER A 51 25.70 -33.00 12.54
N PRO A 52 25.91 -33.98 11.64
CA PRO A 52 26.91 -33.91 10.59
C PRO A 52 26.59 -32.81 9.56
N PRO A 53 27.59 -32.26 8.82
CA PRO A 53 27.41 -31.06 7.99
C PRO A 53 26.25 -31.06 6.98
N PRO A 54 25.97 -32.16 6.24
CA PRO A 54 24.86 -32.17 5.28
C PRO A 54 23.49 -32.06 5.94
N GLU A 55 23.32 -32.68 7.12
CA GLU A 55 22.07 -32.64 7.90
C GLU A 55 21.92 -31.33 8.69
N ARG A 56 23.05 -30.74 9.10
CA ARG A 56 23.09 -29.49 9.85
C ARG A 56 22.43 -28.35 9.09
N LEU A 57 22.63 -28.25 7.77
CA LEU A 57 22.03 -27.19 6.95
C LEU A 57 20.50 -27.29 6.92
N GLN A 58 19.95 -28.48 6.70
CA GLN A 58 18.51 -28.69 6.67
C GLN A 58 17.88 -28.37 8.04
N LYS A 59 18.50 -28.82 9.13
CA LYS A 59 18.03 -28.53 10.49
C LYS A 59 18.07 -27.04 10.83
N VAL A 60 19.08 -26.31 10.36
CA VAL A 60 19.15 -24.83 10.50
C VAL A 60 18.01 -24.15 9.75
N LEU A 61 17.68 -24.60 8.54
CA LEU A 61 16.56 -24.06 7.77
C LEU A 61 15.22 -24.32 8.48
N ASP A 62 15.01 -25.54 8.98
CA ASP A 62 13.81 -25.91 9.72
C ASP A 62 13.65 -25.08 11.01
N LEU A 63 14.76 -24.83 11.71
CA LEU A 63 14.77 -23.98 12.91
C LEU A 63 14.45 -22.52 12.59
N ARG A 64 14.97 -21.96 11.50
CA ARG A 64 14.63 -20.60 11.05
C ARG A 64 13.13 -20.47 10.75
N LEU A 65 12.52 -21.49 10.14
CA LEU A 65 11.08 -21.52 9.89
C LEU A 65 10.27 -21.55 11.19
N LYS A 66 10.73 -22.32 12.19
CA LYS A 66 10.10 -22.36 13.53
C LYS A 66 10.21 -21.01 14.25
N ILE A 67 11.35 -20.32 14.15
CA ILE A 67 11.54 -18.97 14.71
C ILE A 67 10.63 -17.95 14.04
N ALA A 68 10.52 -17.98 12.71
CA ALA A 68 9.62 -17.10 11.96
C ALA A 68 8.16 -17.26 12.40
N ARG A 69 7.68 -18.51 12.54
CA ARG A 69 6.34 -18.81 13.07
C ARG A 69 6.16 -18.36 14.53
N ALA A 70 7.21 -18.39 15.34
CA ALA A 70 7.16 -17.89 16.71
C ALA A 70 7.04 -16.35 16.77
N LYS A 71 7.59 -15.63 15.78
CA LYS A 71 7.47 -14.17 15.64
C LYS A 71 6.08 -13.72 15.18
N GLU A 72 5.38 -14.54 14.40
CA GLU A 72 3.99 -14.28 14.01
C GLU A 72 3.02 -14.35 15.21
N ASP A 73 3.40 -15.05 16.28
CA ASP A 73 2.65 -15.05 17.53
C ASP A 73 2.90 -13.74 18.30
N ARG A 74 1.88 -12.86 18.29
CA ARG A 74 1.90 -11.53 18.91
C ARG A 74 2.37 -11.52 20.36
N LYS A 75 2.05 -12.54 21.16
CA LYS A 75 2.42 -12.58 22.59
C LYS A 75 3.86 -13.04 22.80
N LEU A 76 4.31 -14.01 22.00
CA LEU A 76 5.70 -14.45 21.98
C LEU A 76 6.62 -13.35 21.47
N ASN A 77 6.24 -12.68 20.38
CA ASN A 77 7.02 -11.59 19.81
C ASN A 77 7.10 -10.37 20.74
N ALA A 78 5.99 -10.00 21.39
CA ALA A 78 6.00 -8.90 22.36
C ALA A 78 6.93 -9.17 23.56
N LYS A 79 7.16 -10.44 23.93
CA LYS A 79 7.95 -10.82 25.10
C LYS A 79 9.40 -11.22 24.77
N TYR A 80 9.64 -11.80 23.60
CA TYR A 80 10.91 -12.40 23.19
C TYR A 80 11.38 -11.94 21.80
N GLY A 81 10.75 -10.92 21.19
CA GLY A 81 11.03 -10.50 19.81
C GLY A 81 12.51 -10.25 19.56
N GLN A 82 13.14 -9.41 20.39
CA GLN A 82 14.59 -9.14 20.30
C GLN A 82 15.45 -10.41 20.39
N LEU A 83 15.07 -11.36 21.25
CA LEU A 83 15.77 -12.63 21.41
C LEU A 83 15.63 -13.53 20.17
N LEU A 84 14.43 -13.54 19.56
CA LEU A 84 14.15 -14.25 18.31
C LEU A 84 14.87 -13.59 17.12
N ASP A 85 15.01 -12.26 17.12
CA ASP A 85 15.79 -11.50 16.14
C ASP A 85 17.27 -11.86 16.20
N ASP A 86 17.86 -11.82 17.39
CA ASP A 86 19.27 -12.16 17.62
C ASP A 86 19.56 -13.63 17.22
N LEU A 87 18.64 -14.54 17.53
CA LEU A 87 18.75 -15.95 17.16
C LEU A 87 18.66 -16.17 15.64
N HIS A 88 17.73 -15.48 14.98
CA HIS A 88 17.58 -15.52 13.51
C HIS A 88 18.85 -15.01 12.82
N LYS A 89 19.45 -13.93 13.36
CA LYS A 89 20.69 -13.34 12.86
C LYS A 89 21.88 -14.28 13.02
N ASN A 90 22.07 -14.86 14.20
CA ASN A 90 23.16 -15.82 14.47
C ASN A 90 23.05 -17.11 13.62
N LEU A 91 21.83 -17.57 13.33
CA LEU A 91 21.59 -18.70 12.42
C LEU A 91 21.95 -18.34 10.98
N ALA A 92 21.68 -17.11 10.53
CA ALA A 92 22.09 -16.65 9.20
C ALA A 92 23.61 -16.67 9.04
N ASP A 93 24.36 -16.19 10.04
CA ASP A 93 25.82 -16.21 10.05
C ASP A 93 26.39 -17.64 10.04
N THR A 94 25.72 -18.59 10.69
CA THR A 94 26.09 -20.02 10.70
C THR A 94 25.89 -20.67 9.33
N VAL A 95 24.83 -20.29 8.59
CA VAL A 95 24.61 -20.74 7.20
C VAL A 95 25.69 -20.20 6.27
N VAL A 96 26.08 -18.93 6.40
CA VAL A 96 27.13 -18.33 5.57
C VAL A 96 28.47 -19.05 5.75
N ARG A 97 28.83 -19.40 7.00
CA ARG A 97 30.07 -20.15 7.28
C ARG A 97 30.07 -21.60 6.82
N SER A 98 28.91 -22.21 6.58
CA SER A 98 28.81 -23.60 6.06
C SER A 98 28.80 -23.68 4.53
N GLN A 99 28.67 -22.55 3.82
CA GLN A 99 28.71 -22.46 2.36
C GLN A 99 30.13 -22.48 1.76
N ASP A 100 31.20 -22.47 2.58
CA ASP A 100 32.59 -22.69 2.14
C ASP A 100 32.91 -24.16 1.78
N ILE A 101 31.93 -25.06 1.89
CA ILE A 101 32.03 -26.43 1.38
C ILE A 101 31.39 -26.47 0.00
N SER A 102 32.21 -26.75 -1.03
CA SER A 102 31.84 -26.67 -2.45
C SER A 102 30.67 -27.59 -2.83
N VAL A 103 29.46 -27.06 -2.77
CA VAL A 103 28.32 -27.57 -3.54
C VAL A 103 27.63 -26.32 -4.10
N GLY A 104 27.99 -25.96 -5.33
CA GLY A 104 27.48 -24.74 -5.97
C GLY A 104 25.96 -24.79 -6.14
N PRO A 105 25.18 -23.87 -5.54
CA PRO A 105 23.75 -23.80 -5.79
C PRO A 105 23.43 -22.75 -6.88
N PRO A 106 22.22 -22.79 -7.46
CA PRO A 106 21.77 -21.91 -8.57
C PRO A 106 21.82 -20.40 -8.27
N LYS A 107 21.97 -20.01 -7.00
CA LYS A 107 21.93 -18.62 -6.53
C LYS A 107 23.01 -17.72 -7.14
N VAL A 108 24.17 -18.28 -7.48
CA VAL A 108 25.31 -17.51 -8.03
C VAL A 108 25.11 -17.19 -9.52
N SER A 109 24.26 -17.93 -10.26
CA SER A 109 24.07 -17.69 -11.69
C SER A 109 23.14 -16.51 -11.97
N LEU A 110 22.05 -16.31 -11.21
CA LEU A 110 21.10 -15.22 -11.44
C LEU A 110 21.77 -13.84 -11.23
N VAL A 111 22.50 -13.68 -10.12
CA VAL A 111 23.25 -12.45 -9.81
C VAL A 111 24.36 -12.19 -10.82
N LYS A 112 25.13 -13.22 -11.23
CA LYS A 112 26.15 -13.08 -12.28
C LYS A 112 25.58 -12.78 -13.66
N THR A 113 24.39 -13.30 -13.96
CA THR A 113 23.70 -13.03 -15.23
C THR A 113 23.16 -11.60 -15.25
N MET A 114 22.62 -11.09 -14.14
CA MET A 114 22.18 -9.70 -14.05
C MET A 114 23.36 -8.70 -14.06
N ALA A 115 24.48 -9.03 -13.40
CA ALA A 115 25.67 -8.19 -13.36
C ALA A 115 26.52 -8.22 -14.66
N GLY A 116 26.38 -9.27 -15.47
CA GLY A 116 27.07 -9.39 -16.76
C GLY A 116 26.37 -8.73 -17.95
N VAL A 117 25.21 -8.09 -17.72
CA VAL A 117 24.41 -7.46 -18.78
C VAL A 117 24.78 -5.97 -18.89
N PRO A 118 25.28 -5.51 -20.05
CA PRO A 118 25.53 -4.09 -20.28
C PRO A 118 24.26 -3.25 -20.03
N GLY A 119 24.36 -2.24 -19.17
CA GLY A 119 23.27 -1.31 -18.85
C GLY A 119 22.40 -1.67 -17.63
N VAL A 120 22.60 -2.84 -17.00
CA VAL A 120 21.92 -3.17 -15.74
C VAL A 120 22.80 -2.73 -14.56
N ARG A 121 22.35 -1.73 -13.81
CA ARG A 121 22.91 -1.43 -12.49
C ARG A 121 22.12 -2.23 -11.46
N VAL A 122 22.73 -3.26 -10.90
CA VAL A 122 22.21 -3.92 -9.70
C VAL A 122 22.68 -3.09 -8.51
N ASP A 123 21.75 -2.58 -7.72
CA ASP A 123 22.08 -1.82 -6.51
C ASP A 123 22.67 -2.76 -5.44
N ASP A 124 23.71 -2.34 -4.71
CA ASP A 124 24.35 -3.19 -3.69
C ASP A 124 23.45 -3.39 -2.45
N GLU A 125 22.50 -2.46 -2.21
CA GLU A 125 21.48 -2.62 -1.15
C GLU A 125 20.45 -3.72 -1.49
N PHE A 126 20.18 -3.96 -2.78
CA PHE A 126 19.22 -4.96 -3.28
C PHE A 126 19.61 -6.41 -2.92
N VAL A 127 20.91 -6.71 -2.90
CA VAL A 127 21.40 -8.07 -2.59
C VAL A 127 21.22 -8.42 -1.11
N LYS A 128 21.16 -7.43 -0.22
CA LYS A 128 21.15 -7.63 1.24
C LYS A 128 19.74 -7.82 1.82
N ASP A 129 18.74 -7.04 1.39
CA ASP A 129 17.45 -7.00 2.09
C ASP A 129 16.33 -7.86 1.45
N ASP A 130 16.17 -7.86 0.13
CA ASP A 130 15.03 -8.53 -0.51
C ASP A 130 15.32 -9.97 -0.97
N MET A 131 16.55 -10.27 -1.40
CA MET A 131 16.97 -11.66 -1.68
C MET A 131 17.12 -12.50 -0.40
N GLY A 132 17.25 -11.83 0.75
CA GLY A 132 17.24 -12.43 2.08
C GLY A 132 15.91 -13.11 2.46
N THR A 133 14.78 -12.69 1.87
CA THR A 133 13.45 -13.28 2.13
C THR A 133 13.04 -14.36 1.10
N LEU A 134 13.69 -14.42 -0.06
CA LEU A 134 13.57 -15.52 -1.05
C LEU A 134 14.23 -16.84 -0.60
N HIS A 135 14.42 -17.02 0.71
CA HIS A 135 15.03 -18.20 1.31
C HIS A 135 14.13 -19.43 1.19
N GLY A 136 14.30 -20.19 0.11
CA GLY A 136 13.84 -21.58 0.01
C GLY A 136 13.11 -21.96 -1.28
N ALA A 137 12.71 -20.99 -2.11
CA ALA A 137 12.07 -21.30 -3.38
C ALA A 137 13.16 -21.58 -4.45
N THR A 138 13.40 -22.85 -4.76
CA THR A 138 14.12 -23.22 -5.97
C THR A 138 13.25 -22.82 -7.15
N LEU A 139 13.68 -21.82 -7.94
CA LEU A 139 13.02 -21.52 -9.21
C LEU A 139 13.10 -22.78 -10.09
N THR A 140 11.97 -23.23 -10.60
CA THR A 140 11.96 -24.27 -11.63
C THR A 140 12.65 -23.71 -12.88
N GLN A 141 13.28 -24.57 -13.68
CA GLN A 141 13.92 -24.17 -14.94
C GLN A 141 12.94 -23.38 -15.82
N ASN A 142 11.69 -23.84 -15.92
CA ASN A 142 10.63 -23.15 -16.65
C ASN A 142 10.40 -21.70 -16.18
N LYS A 143 10.43 -21.47 -14.86
CA LYS A 143 10.23 -20.13 -14.29
C LYS A 143 11.40 -19.21 -14.60
N PHE A 144 12.62 -19.75 -14.58
CA PHE A 144 13.82 -19.02 -14.96
C PHE A 144 13.82 -18.66 -16.46
N ASP A 145 13.49 -19.61 -17.32
CA ASP A 145 13.43 -19.41 -18.78
C ASP A 145 12.36 -18.37 -19.13
N TYR A 146 11.20 -18.43 -18.49
CA TYR A 146 10.15 -17.42 -18.63
C TYR A 146 10.64 -16.01 -18.23
N ILE A 147 11.33 -15.88 -17.10
CA ILE A 147 11.86 -14.57 -16.65
C ILE A 147 12.88 -14.02 -17.65
N ASN A 148 13.76 -14.88 -18.19
CA ASN A 148 14.73 -14.46 -19.19
C ASN A 148 14.07 -14.01 -20.49
N ASP A 149 13.07 -14.75 -20.96
CA ASP A 149 12.25 -14.36 -22.12
C ASP A 149 11.56 -13.03 -21.87
N LEU A 150 10.96 -12.85 -20.69
CA LEU A 150 10.31 -11.60 -20.31
C LEU A 150 11.29 -10.41 -20.34
N VAL A 151 12.45 -10.55 -19.70
CA VAL A 151 13.51 -9.52 -19.71
C VAL A 151 13.97 -9.23 -21.14
N SER A 152 14.09 -10.25 -22.00
CA SER A 152 14.44 -10.09 -23.41
C SER A 152 13.38 -9.29 -24.17
N LYS A 153 12.09 -9.61 -23.97
CA LYS A 153 10.94 -8.88 -24.57
C LYS A 153 10.91 -7.42 -24.13
N VAL A 154 11.15 -7.14 -22.85
CA VAL A 154 11.20 -5.76 -22.32
C VAL A 154 12.38 -4.98 -22.93
N LYS A 155 13.56 -5.58 -23.04
CA LYS A 155 14.73 -4.94 -23.69
C LYS A 155 14.48 -4.65 -25.16
N THR A 156 13.90 -5.61 -25.87
CA THR A 156 13.51 -5.45 -27.28
C THR A 156 12.54 -4.29 -27.42
N MET A 157 11.50 -4.23 -26.58
CA MET A 157 10.57 -3.10 -26.54
C MET A 157 11.29 -1.75 -26.29
N GLY A 158 12.23 -1.68 -25.35
CA GLY A 158 13.03 -0.48 -25.12
C GLY A 158 13.81 -0.04 -26.36
N SER A 159 14.46 -0.99 -27.04
CA SER A 159 15.17 -0.76 -28.29
C SER A 159 14.25 -0.26 -29.39
N ASP A 160 13.08 -0.89 -29.57
CA ASP A 160 12.07 -0.52 -30.58
C ASP A 160 11.58 0.92 -30.37
N LEU A 161 11.44 1.33 -29.11
CA LEU A 161 10.98 2.66 -28.71
C LEU A 161 12.11 3.69 -28.65
N GLY A 162 13.37 3.28 -28.75
CA GLY A 162 14.53 4.16 -28.58
C GLY A 162 14.67 4.75 -27.17
N VAL A 163 14.22 4.01 -26.14
CA VAL A 163 14.26 4.46 -24.74
C VAL A 163 14.85 3.39 -23.82
N ALA A 164 15.47 3.82 -22.72
CA ALA A 164 15.94 2.90 -21.69
C ALA A 164 14.76 2.34 -20.89
N ILE A 165 14.78 1.03 -20.61
CA ILE A 165 13.84 0.41 -19.68
C ILE A 165 14.53 0.11 -18.36
N ASP A 166 14.03 0.72 -17.29
CA ASP A 166 14.55 0.58 -15.93
C ASP A 166 13.62 -0.27 -15.06
N GLY A 167 14.10 -0.66 -13.89
CA GLY A 167 13.29 -1.36 -12.89
C GLY A 167 13.05 -2.83 -13.25
N LEU A 168 13.91 -3.42 -14.10
CA LEU A 168 13.81 -4.83 -14.48
C LEU A 168 13.88 -5.75 -13.27
N ASP A 169 14.58 -5.35 -12.22
CA ASP A 169 14.63 -6.02 -10.92
C ASP A 169 13.26 -6.10 -10.24
N SER A 170 12.52 -4.98 -10.20
CA SER A 170 11.16 -4.93 -9.63
C SER A 170 10.19 -5.80 -10.44
N LEU A 171 10.34 -5.80 -11.77
CA LEU A 171 9.62 -6.69 -12.67
C LEU A 171 9.97 -8.16 -12.40
N VAL A 172 11.24 -8.50 -12.26
CA VAL A 172 11.70 -9.86 -11.94
C VAL A 172 11.16 -10.29 -10.56
N ILE A 173 11.21 -9.44 -9.54
CA ILE A 173 10.68 -9.75 -8.21
C ILE A 173 9.18 -10.04 -8.29
N SER A 174 8.42 -9.18 -8.96
CA SER A 174 6.98 -9.34 -9.07
C SER A 174 6.62 -10.60 -9.87
N ALA A 175 7.33 -10.87 -10.97
CA ALA A 175 7.21 -12.11 -11.71
C ALA A 175 7.63 -13.33 -10.86
N VAL A 176 8.67 -13.25 -10.03
CA VAL A 176 9.07 -14.34 -9.14
C VAL A 176 8.04 -14.58 -8.02
N LYS A 177 7.40 -13.53 -7.52
CA LYS A 177 6.32 -13.63 -6.53
C LYS A 177 5.04 -14.18 -7.14
N ASP A 178 4.86 -14.05 -8.45
CA ASP A 178 3.81 -14.73 -9.17
C ASP A 178 4.00 -16.25 -9.02
N THR A 179 3.14 -16.84 -8.18
CA THR A 179 3.15 -18.26 -7.87
C THR A 179 2.85 -19.14 -9.09
N LYS A 180 2.50 -18.52 -10.24
CA LYS A 180 1.99 -19.19 -11.43
C LYS A 180 2.67 -18.77 -12.74
N LEU A 181 3.91 -18.29 -12.69
CA LEU A 181 4.73 -18.15 -13.90
C LEU A 181 4.72 -19.46 -14.71
N GLY A 182 4.23 -19.40 -15.94
CA GLY A 182 4.18 -20.53 -16.87
C GLY A 182 2.90 -21.36 -16.87
N VAL A 183 1.83 -20.94 -16.19
CA VAL A 183 0.50 -21.53 -16.41
C VAL A 183 -0.14 -20.84 -17.60
N ASP A 184 -0.14 -21.53 -18.74
CA ASP A 184 -0.93 -21.17 -19.92
C ASP A 184 -2.40 -21.17 -19.49
N SER A 185 -2.96 -20.01 -19.14
CA SER A 185 -4.29 -19.94 -18.52
C SER A 185 -5.43 -20.34 -19.48
N GLY A 186 -5.12 -20.69 -20.73
CA GLY A 186 -6.03 -21.24 -21.74
C GLY A 186 -7.20 -20.34 -22.16
N VAL A 187 -7.39 -19.21 -21.49
CA VAL A 187 -8.58 -18.33 -21.60
C VAL A 187 -8.19 -16.90 -21.93
N ILE A 188 -6.93 -16.51 -21.72
CA ILE A 188 -6.42 -15.17 -22.03
C ILE A 188 -5.06 -15.31 -22.72
N ASP A 189 -4.90 -14.65 -23.85
CA ASP A 189 -3.67 -14.68 -24.66
C ASP A 189 -2.51 -14.07 -23.87
N GLY A 190 -1.63 -14.94 -23.38
CA GLY A 190 -0.38 -14.56 -22.73
C GLY A 190 -0.50 -14.19 -21.26
N SER A 191 0.67 -14.08 -20.62
CA SER A 191 0.75 -13.72 -19.21
C SER A 191 0.37 -12.25 -18.97
N ILE A 192 0.03 -11.90 -17.73
CA ILE A 192 -0.24 -10.50 -17.37
C ILE A 192 0.94 -9.56 -17.70
N TRP A 193 2.16 -10.09 -17.68
CA TRP A 193 3.35 -9.34 -18.06
C TRP A 193 3.48 -9.14 -19.56
N GLU A 194 3.09 -10.12 -20.37
CA GLU A 194 3.03 -9.95 -21.82
C GLU A 194 1.99 -8.90 -22.19
N GLN A 195 0.84 -8.90 -21.53
CA GLN A 195 -0.17 -7.85 -21.67
C GLN A 195 0.41 -6.48 -21.31
N ALA A 196 1.11 -6.36 -20.18
CA ALA A 196 1.73 -5.10 -19.77
C ALA A 196 2.83 -4.59 -20.73
N ILE A 197 3.66 -5.49 -21.27
CA ILE A 197 4.66 -5.14 -22.31
C ILE A 197 3.95 -4.67 -23.57
N ASN A 198 2.91 -5.39 -23.99
CA ASN A 198 2.13 -5.03 -25.17
C ASN A 198 1.40 -3.70 -24.96
N GLU A 199 0.90 -3.40 -23.76
CA GLU A 199 0.31 -2.11 -23.41
C GLU A 199 1.32 -0.97 -23.57
N VAL A 200 2.56 -1.16 -23.06
CA VAL A 200 3.61 -0.14 -23.22
C VAL A 200 3.99 0.05 -24.68
N ARG A 201 4.21 -1.05 -25.41
CA ARG A 201 4.60 -1.03 -26.82
C ARG A 201 3.51 -0.38 -27.69
N ASN A 202 2.27 -0.81 -27.53
CA ASN A 202 1.20 -0.53 -28.47
C ASN A 202 0.45 0.76 -28.14
N ASN A 203 0.36 1.13 -26.86
CA ASN A 203 -0.51 2.21 -26.39
C ASN A 203 0.27 3.33 -25.69
N VAL A 204 1.09 3.02 -24.67
CA VAL A 204 1.77 4.06 -23.86
C VAL A 204 2.70 4.94 -24.71
N SER A 205 3.50 4.35 -25.60
CA SER A 205 4.41 5.09 -26.49
C SER A 205 3.69 6.11 -27.39
N LYS A 206 2.56 5.68 -27.98
CA LYS A 206 1.69 6.52 -28.82
C LYS A 206 1.03 7.61 -28.00
N ASN A 207 0.55 7.28 -26.81
CA ASN A 207 -0.07 8.22 -25.87
C ASN A 207 0.92 9.32 -25.48
N ILE A 208 2.14 8.96 -25.06
CA ILE A 208 3.18 9.94 -24.71
C ILE A 208 3.46 10.90 -25.87
N THR A 209 3.59 10.37 -27.09
CA THR A 209 3.83 11.18 -28.28
C THR A 209 2.67 12.14 -28.54
N LYS A 210 1.43 11.65 -28.45
CA LYS A 210 0.20 12.44 -28.64
C LYS A 210 0.06 13.56 -27.61
N ASP A 211 0.41 13.27 -26.36
CA ASP A 211 0.14 14.17 -25.22
C ASP A 211 1.33 15.08 -24.87
N LEU A 212 2.46 14.93 -25.57
CA LEU A 212 3.69 15.69 -25.28
C LEU A 212 3.48 17.20 -25.35
N ALA A 213 2.67 17.69 -26.29
CA ALA A 213 2.36 19.12 -26.39
C ALA A 213 1.62 19.63 -25.16
N GLU A 214 0.68 18.85 -24.62
CA GLU A 214 -0.09 19.19 -23.42
C GLU A 214 0.77 19.16 -22.16
N MET A 215 1.67 18.17 -22.04
CA MET A 215 2.66 18.14 -20.96
C MET A 215 3.61 19.35 -21.00
N LYS A 216 3.92 19.88 -22.19
CA LYS A 216 4.75 21.08 -22.34
C LYS A 216 4.00 22.37 -22.06
N SER A 217 2.75 22.50 -22.52
CA SER A 217 1.92 23.71 -22.30
C SER A 217 1.56 23.91 -20.83
N SER A 218 1.27 22.82 -20.11
CA SER A 218 1.07 22.81 -18.65
C SER A 218 2.36 23.08 -17.85
N GLY A 219 3.52 23.07 -18.51
CA GLY A 219 4.83 23.16 -17.88
C GLY A 219 5.20 21.94 -17.02
N LEU A 220 4.46 20.82 -17.11
CA LEU A 220 4.92 19.56 -16.54
C LEU A 220 6.27 19.17 -17.15
N LEU A 221 6.49 19.49 -18.43
CA LEU A 221 7.75 19.37 -19.14
C LEU A 221 8.17 20.71 -19.75
N GLY A 222 9.48 20.94 -19.87
CA GLY A 222 10.04 22.06 -20.63
C GLY A 222 9.93 21.83 -22.15
N PRO A 223 10.11 22.90 -22.95
CA PRO A 223 9.91 22.84 -24.40
C PRO A 223 10.86 21.86 -25.10
N THR A 224 12.05 21.63 -24.52
CA THR A 224 13.09 20.74 -25.03
C THR A 224 12.99 19.30 -24.54
N ALA A 225 12.00 18.98 -23.69
CA ALA A 225 11.91 17.66 -23.08
C ALA A 225 11.76 16.54 -24.13
N THR A 226 12.57 15.48 -23.97
CA THR A 226 12.53 14.25 -24.78
C THR A 226 12.50 13.02 -23.88
N LEU A 227 11.65 12.05 -24.20
CA LEU A 227 11.56 10.79 -23.45
C LEU A 227 12.88 10.02 -23.58
N ALA A 228 13.44 9.60 -22.45
CA ALA A 228 14.71 8.88 -22.36
C ALA A 228 14.56 7.50 -21.72
N GLY A 229 13.53 7.30 -20.91
CA GLY A 229 13.28 5.99 -20.33
C GLY A 229 11.89 5.79 -19.75
N ILE A 230 11.56 4.52 -19.53
CA ILE A 230 10.33 4.06 -18.88
C ILE A 230 10.72 3.08 -17.78
N ARG A 231 10.17 3.27 -16.59
CA ARG A 231 10.33 2.37 -15.44
C ARG A 231 8.98 1.78 -15.04
N PHE A 232 8.94 0.46 -14.94
CA PHE A 232 7.84 -0.26 -14.32
C PHE A 232 7.85 -0.04 -12.81
N THR A 233 6.71 0.32 -12.22
CA THR A 233 6.62 0.60 -10.78
C THR A 233 6.36 -0.65 -9.96
N GLY A 234 5.84 -1.71 -10.57
CA GLY A 234 5.33 -2.87 -9.86
C GLY A 234 3.98 -2.62 -9.18
N SER A 235 3.27 -1.54 -9.54
CA SER A 235 1.87 -1.36 -9.15
C SER A 235 1.02 -2.51 -9.67
N ASP A 236 -0.11 -2.78 -9.00
CA ASP A 236 -1.04 -3.81 -9.43
C ASP A 236 -1.50 -3.59 -10.88
N PHE A 237 -1.71 -4.70 -11.60
CA PHE A 237 -2.22 -4.68 -12.96
C PHE A 237 -3.74 -4.60 -12.98
N HIS A 238 -4.24 -3.85 -13.96
CA HIS A 238 -5.67 -3.68 -14.21
C HIS A 238 -5.92 -3.60 -15.72
N LYS A 239 -7.15 -3.92 -16.17
CA LYS A 239 -7.66 -3.58 -17.50
C LYS A 239 -6.73 -3.96 -18.67
N GLY A 240 -6.23 -5.20 -18.68
CA GLY A 240 -5.35 -5.71 -19.72
C GLY A 240 -3.88 -5.35 -19.54
N GLY A 241 -3.36 -5.44 -18.32
CA GLY A 241 -1.95 -5.20 -17.99
C GLY A 241 -1.57 -3.73 -17.84
N LYS A 242 -2.54 -2.81 -17.79
CA LYS A 242 -2.29 -1.39 -17.48
C LYS A 242 -1.76 -1.27 -16.06
N GLN A 243 -0.75 -0.43 -15.88
CA GLN A 243 -0.13 -0.14 -14.59
C GLN A 243 0.44 1.27 -14.55
N VAL A 244 0.76 1.79 -13.36
CA VAL A 244 1.45 3.06 -13.19
C VAL A 244 2.91 2.93 -13.65
N LEU A 245 3.41 3.90 -14.40
CA LEU A 245 4.79 3.92 -14.91
C LEU A 245 5.49 5.21 -14.48
N ILE A 246 6.82 5.15 -14.33
CA ILE A 246 7.64 6.36 -14.20
C ILE A 246 8.34 6.59 -15.54
N LEU A 247 8.01 7.71 -16.17
CA LEU A 247 8.64 8.19 -17.39
C LEU A 247 9.82 9.10 -17.03
N ARG A 248 10.94 8.94 -17.73
CA ARG A 248 12.13 9.77 -17.56
C ARG A 248 12.35 10.57 -18.83
N PHE A 249 12.44 11.87 -18.68
CA PHE A 249 12.71 12.82 -19.75
C PHE A 249 14.08 13.46 -19.55
N ILE A 250 14.79 13.75 -20.63
CA ILE A 250 15.87 14.74 -20.59
C ILE A 250 15.25 16.09 -20.95
N ASP A 251 15.36 17.05 -20.04
CA ASP A 251 14.79 18.38 -20.16
C ASP A 251 15.84 19.43 -19.73
N GLY A 252 16.28 20.27 -20.67
CA GLY A 252 17.40 21.20 -20.43
C GLY A 252 18.71 20.50 -20.00
N GLY A 253 18.94 19.26 -20.46
CA GLY A 253 20.11 18.45 -20.11
C GLY A 253 20.04 17.78 -18.73
N LYS A 254 18.93 17.90 -18.00
CA LYS A 254 18.70 17.23 -16.71
C LYS A 254 17.63 16.16 -16.84
N GLU A 255 17.75 15.09 -16.07
CA GLU A 255 16.67 14.10 -15.97
C GLU A 255 15.49 14.69 -15.19
N LYS A 256 14.29 14.53 -15.73
CA LYS A 256 13.02 14.86 -15.09
C LYS A 256 12.12 13.64 -15.12
N LYS A 257 11.55 13.28 -13.96
CA LYS A 257 10.63 12.15 -13.81
C LYS A 257 9.19 12.63 -13.88
N VAL A 258 8.35 11.85 -14.52
CA VAL A 258 6.89 12.05 -14.64
C VAL A 258 6.21 10.72 -14.35
N VAL A 259 5.17 10.72 -13.54
CA VAL A 259 4.34 9.54 -13.31
C VAL A 259 3.27 9.49 -14.39
N TYR A 260 3.19 8.37 -15.11
CA TYR A 260 2.12 8.04 -16.04
C TYR A 260 1.11 7.14 -15.34
N LYS A 261 -0.15 7.56 -15.32
CA LYS A 261 -1.26 6.75 -14.84
C LYS A 261 -2.19 6.42 -16.01
N PRO A 262 -2.46 5.15 -16.30
CA PRO A 262 -3.40 4.73 -17.35
C PRO A 262 -4.86 4.80 -16.88
N SER A 263 -5.17 5.79 -16.04
CA SER A 263 -6.48 6.13 -15.50
C SER A 263 -6.63 7.67 -15.47
N SER A 264 -7.87 8.14 -15.43
CA SER A 264 -8.16 9.58 -15.35
C SER A 264 -7.51 10.24 -14.13
N LEU A 265 -6.82 11.36 -14.35
CA LEU A 265 -6.35 12.24 -13.26
C LEU A 265 -7.22 13.50 -13.09
N ALA A 266 -8.45 13.49 -13.62
CA ALA A 266 -9.33 14.65 -13.52
C ALA A 266 -9.65 15.01 -12.07
N ILE A 267 -9.89 14.01 -11.21
CA ILE A 267 -10.15 14.23 -9.78
C ILE A 267 -8.89 14.79 -9.11
N ASP A 268 -7.73 14.17 -9.31
CA ASP A 268 -6.46 14.64 -8.75
C ASP A 268 -6.16 16.09 -9.19
N ALA A 269 -6.32 16.40 -10.48
CA ALA A 269 -6.12 17.74 -11.03
C ALA A 269 -7.05 18.79 -10.41
N MET A 270 -8.33 18.46 -10.25
CA MET A 270 -9.31 19.36 -9.64
C MET A 270 -9.02 19.62 -8.16
N LEU A 271 -8.56 18.61 -7.43
CA LEU A 271 -8.36 18.70 -5.98
C LEU A 271 -6.98 19.23 -5.61
N PHE A 272 -5.91 18.63 -6.14
CA PHE A 272 -4.51 18.87 -5.75
C PHE A 272 -3.61 19.35 -6.90
N GLY A 273 -4.17 19.54 -8.11
CA GLY A 273 -3.44 20.17 -9.20
C GLY A 273 -3.03 21.61 -8.86
N SER A 274 -2.00 22.12 -9.53
CA SER A 274 -1.50 23.50 -9.37
C SER A 274 -2.57 24.58 -9.59
N ASP A 275 -3.61 24.27 -10.38
CA ASP A 275 -4.75 25.15 -10.64
C ASP A 275 -6.05 24.66 -9.94
N GLY A 276 -5.94 23.62 -9.12
CA GLY A 276 -7.04 22.98 -8.41
C GLY A 276 -7.50 23.75 -7.18
N VAL A 277 -8.25 23.06 -6.31
CA VAL A 277 -8.81 23.62 -5.08
C VAL A 277 -7.73 23.86 -4.05
N ALA A 278 -6.79 22.91 -3.90
CA ALA A 278 -5.69 23.01 -2.95
C ALA A 278 -4.80 24.24 -3.20
N SER A 279 -4.62 24.72 -4.43
CA SER A 279 -3.81 25.92 -4.69
C SER A 279 -4.43 27.21 -4.12
N LYS A 280 -5.71 27.16 -3.76
CA LYS A 280 -6.47 28.24 -3.11
C LYS A 280 -6.56 28.04 -1.59
N LEU A 281 -6.01 26.95 -1.08
CA LEU A 281 -5.98 26.59 0.34
C LEU A 281 -4.53 26.62 0.82
N GLU A 282 -4.14 27.68 1.52
CA GLU A 282 -2.82 27.70 2.17
C GLU A 282 -2.69 26.49 3.12
N GLY A 283 -1.51 25.87 3.11
CA GLY A 283 -1.23 24.69 3.92
C GLY A 283 -1.62 23.36 3.27
N VAL A 284 -2.04 23.35 2.00
CA VAL A 284 -2.20 22.13 1.20
C VAL A 284 -1.26 22.16 0.00
N ASP A 285 -0.36 21.18 -0.09
CA ASP A 285 0.57 21.09 -1.19
C ASP A 285 -0.11 20.72 -2.51
N THR A 286 0.44 21.26 -3.60
CA THR A 286 -0.05 21.01 -4.96
C THR A 286 1.07 20.49 -5.86
N TYR A 287 0.67 19.96 -7.00
CA TYR A 287 1.60 19.49 -8.02
C TYR A 287 1.04 19.63 -9.42
N ARG A 288 1.93 19.55 -10.40
CA ARG A 288 1.52 19.62 -11.81
C ARG A 288 0.88 18.31 -12.23
N ILE A 289 -0.35 18.40 -12.71
CA ILE A 289 -1.15 17.26 -13.16
C ILE A 289 -1.73 17.61 -14.52
N VAL A 290 -1.59 16.69 -15.46
CA VAL A 290 -2.08 16.80 -16.83
C VAL A 290 -3.08 15.67 -17.06
N PRO A 291 -4.38 15.92 -16.81
CA PRO A 291 -5.42 14.94 -17.09
C PRO A 291 -5.71 14.91 -18.60
N ILE A 292 -5.69 13.71 -19.19
CA ILE A 292 -6.04 13.50 -20.59
C ILE A 292 -7.37 12.76 -20.65
N MET A 293 -8.42 13.52 -20.94
CA MET A 293 -9.77 12.99 -21.10
C MET A 293 -9.97 12.48 -22.54
N THR A 294 -10.37 11.23 -22.66
CA THR A 294 -10.74 10.61 -23.94
C THR A 294 -12.18 10.92 -24.27
N LYS A 295 -12.43 11.78 -25.27
CA LYS A 295 -13.78 12.17 -25.70
C LYS A 295 -14.51 11.08 -26.50
N ASP A 296 -13.77 10.14 -27.08
CA ASP A 296 -14.26 9.17 -28.06
C ASP A 296 -14.19 7.71 -27.58
N VAL A 297 -13.89 7.49 -26.31
CA VAL A 297 -13.71 6.13 -25.76
C VAL A 297 -14.90 5.80 -24.86
N PRO A 298 -15.35 4.54 -24.83
CA PRO A 298 -16.44 4.12 -23.96
C PRO A 298 -16.27 4.54 -22.49
N PRO A 299 -17.37 4.73 -21.74
CA PRO A 299 -17.38 5.24 -20.36
C PRO A 299 -16.41 4.56 -19.38
N GLU A 300 -16.02 3.32 -19.67
CA GLU A 300 -15.10 2.48 -18.90
C GLU A 300 -13.61 2.87 -19.04
N ASP A 301 -13.21 3.54 -20.12
CA ASP A 301 -11.89 4.16 -20.23
C ASP A 301 -12.00 5.62 -19.78
N THR A 302 -11.77 5.82 -18.48
CA THR A 302 -11.88 7.15 -17.85
C THR A 302 -10.80 8.12 -18.34
N GLY A 303 -9.87 7.66 -19.17
CA GLY A 303 -8.78 8.42 -19.73
C GLY A 303 -7.43 8.00 -19.14
N ARG A 304 -6.48 8.91 -19.19
CA ARG A 304 -5.13 8.73 -18.63
C ARG A 304 -4.62 10.06 -18.08
N GLY A 305 -3.46 10.06 -17.45
CA GLY A 305 -2.82 11.32 -17.11
C GLY A 305 -1.36 11.21 -16.76
N TYR A 306 -0.76 12.38 -16.65
CA TYR A 306 0.63 12.57 -16.28
C TYR A 306 0.69 13.47 -15.06
N MET A 307 1.50 13.12 -14.08
CA MET A 307 1.70 13.96 -12.91
C MET A 307 3.19 14.09 -12.59
N GLU A 308 3.53 15.21 -11.95
CA GLU A 308 4.85 15.44 -11.42
C GLU A 308 5.30 14.27 -10.53
N PHE A 309 6.52 13.78 -10.75
CA PHE A 309 7.13 12.86 -9.82
C PHE A 309 7.58 13.64 -8.57
N VAL A 310 7.00 13.29 -7.43
CA VAL A 310 7.28 13.95 -6.15
C VAL A 310 8.62 13.45 -5.62
N ASP A 311 9.64 14.30 -5.70
CA ASP A 311 10.95 14.00 -5.12
C ASP A 311 10.94 14.23 -3.61
N THR A 312 11.11 13.14 -2.85
CA THR A 312 11.20 13.14 -1.38
C THR A 312 12.64 13.36 -0.88
N GLY A 313 13.63 13.43 -1.78
CA GLY A 313 15.08 13.32 -1.54
C GLY A 313 15.77 14.41 -0.72
N GLY A 314 15.03 15.25 0.01
CA GLY A 314 15.59 16.22 0.96
C GLY A 314 15.31 15.88 2.42
N GLY A 315 14.15 15.29 2.72
CA GLY A 315 13.64 15.13 4.09
C GLY A 315 13.58 16.44 4.91
N PRO A 316 12.97 16.41 6.10
CA PRO A 316 13.10 17.50 7.05
C PRO A 316 14.52 17.55 7.62
N THR A 317 15.03 18.77 7.83
CA THR A 317 16.39 19.02 8.33
C THR A 317 16.41 19.57 9.77
N GLY A 318 15.24 19.85 10.34
CA GLY A 318 15.16 20.35 11.71
C GLY A 318 13.76 20.65 12.17
N LYS A 319 13.68 21.26 13.36
CA LYS A 319 12.43 21.56 14.06
C LYS A 319 11.39 22.30 13.19
N ASP A 320 11.80 23.33 12.47
CA ASP A 320 10.87 24.18 11.70
C ASP A 320 10.27 23.40 10.52
N ASP A 321 11.10 22.64 9.78
CA ASP A 321 10.60 21.76 8.71
C ASP A 321 9.56 20.75 9.26
N VAL A 322 9.81 20.19 10.45
CA VAL A 322 8.88 19.26 11.11
C VAL A 322 7.58 19.95 11.52
N LEU A 323 7.63 21.21 11.97
CA LEU A 323 6.41 21.98 12.26
C LEU A 323 5.59 22.26 11.00
N ASP A 324 6.23 22.59 9.88
CA ASP A 324 5.57 22.77 8.60
C ASP A 324 4.96 21.45 8.07
N ILE A 325 5.62 20.30 8.31
CA ILE A 325 5.06 18.97 8.03
C ILE A 325 3.79 18.75 8.84
N TYR A 326 3.79 19.07 10.14
CA TYR A 326 2.56 18.95 10.95
C TYR A 326 1.45 19.87 10.45
N ALA A 327 1.76 21.11 10.09
CA ALA A 327 0.78 22.05 9.55
C ALA A 327 0.19 21.56 8.21
N SER A 328 1.04 21.16 7.26
CA SER A 328 0.60 20.62 5.97
C SER A 328 -0.17 19.31 6.10
N MET A 329 0.19 18.46 7.07
CA MET A 329 -0.57 17.27 7.42
C MET A 329 -1.99 17.61 7.87
N GLY A 330 -2.15 18.63 8.70
CA GLY A 330 -3.46 19.12 9.12
C GLY A 330 -4.29 19.63 7.95
N GLY A 331 -3.67 20.40 7.05
CA GLY A 331 -4.33 20.91 5.86
C GLY A 331 -4.77 19.80 4.91
N ALA A 332 -3.90 18.84 4.63
CA ALA A 332 -4.21 17.68 3.79
C ALA A 332 -5.33 16.82 4.41
N MET A 333 -5.29 16.60 5.72
CA MET A 333 -6.36 15.93 6.48
C MET A 333 -7.70 16.66 6.33
N ALA A 334 -7.73 17.98 6.44
CA ALA A 334 -8.95 18.77 6.25
C ALA A 334 -9.50 18.63 4.82
N MET A 335 -8.63 18.66 3.81
CA MET A 335 -9.02 18.46 2.42
C MET A 335 -9.61 17.07 2.19
N SER A 336 -8.94 16.01 2.68
CA SER A 336 -9.41 14.62 2.58
C SER A 336 -10.74 14.40 3.30
N TYR A 337 -10.93 15.05 4.45
CA TYR A 337 -12.20 15.06 5.17
C TYR A 337 -13.32 15.65 4.30
N TYR A 338 -13.08 16.84 3.74
CA TYR A 338 -14.07 17.59 2.98
C TYR A 338 -14.55 16.83 1.73
N VAL A 339 -13.61 16.34 0.92
CA VAL A 339 -13.93 15.63 -0.33
C VAL A 339 -14.38 14.18 -0.11
N GLY A 340 -14.17 13.66 1.10
CA GLY A 340 -14.40 12.25 1.39
C GLY A 340 -13.44 11.35 0.60
N LEU A 341 -12.15 11.67 0.68
CA LEU A 341 -11.05 10.88 0.12
C LEU A 341 -10.82 9.59 0.92
N ASP A 342 -10.98 8.45 0.26
CA ASP A 342 -10.76 7.11 0.80
C ASP A 342 -9.42 6.52 0.34
N ASP A 343 -9.06 5.38 0.91
CA ASP A 343 -7.84 4.62 0.57
C ASP A 343 -6.54 5.44 0.72
N VAL A 344 -6.50 6.28 1.75
CA VAL A 344 -5.26 6.96 2.15
C VAL A 344 -4.41 5.95 2.92
N HIS A 345 -3.16 5.78 2.51
CA HIS A 345 -2.20 4.90 3.16
C HIS A 345 -0.77 5.40 2.91
N GLN A 346 0.24 4.75 3.49
CA GLN A 346 1.61 5.24 3.57
C GLN A 346 2.27 5.56 2.22
N GLU A 347 1.94 4.81 1.18
CA GLU A 347 2.44 5.03 -0.18
C GLU A 347 1.75 6.21 -0.90
N ASN A 348 0.60 6.65 -0.39
CA ASN A 348 -0.18 7.77 -0.95
C ASN A 348 0.10 9.10 -0.25
N VAL A 349 0.94 9.09 0.81
CA VAL A 349 1.32 10.29 1.56
C VAL A 349 2.84 10.39 1.59
N LEU A 350 3.35 11.27 0.75
CA LEU A 350 4.79 11.45 0.55
C LEU A 350 5.30 12.60 1.40
N LEU A 351 6.41 12.36 2.09
CA LEU A 351 7.12 13.38 2.85
C LEU A 351 8.03 14.16 1.90
N LYS A 352 7.73 15.44 1.70
CA LYS A 352 8.60 16.41 1.03
C LYS A 352 9.25 17.28 2.10
N LYS A 353 10.44 17.83 1.82
CA LYS A 353 11.31 18.58 2.77
C LYS A 353 10.60 19.08 4.04
N ASN A 354 9.64 19.99 3.90
CA ASN A 354 8.88 20.60 4.99
C ASN A 354 7.35 20.46 4.82
N SER A 355 6.88 19.49 4.04
CA SER A 355 5.45 19.34 3.77
C SER A 355 5.03 17.90 3.48
N LEU A 356 3.73 17.61 3.63
CA LEU A 356 3.13 16.38 3.13
C LEU A 356 2.46 16.60 1.79
N GLN A 357 2.72 15.66 0.88
CA GLN A 357 2.09 15.60 -0.40
C GLN A 357 1.22 14.35 -0.51
N VAL A 358 -0.06 14.57 -0.79
CA VAL A 358 -1.05 13.51 -0.90
C VAL A 358 -1.31 13.22 -2.38
N ILE A 359 -1.11 11.96 -2.79
CA ILE A 359 -1.21 11.48 -4.16
C ILE A 359 -2.22 10.33 -4.28
N ASP A 360 -2.69 10.05 -5.49
CA ASP A 360 -3.63 8.96 -5.76
C ASP A 360 -5.07 9.21 -5.26
N MET A 361 -5.63 10.34 -5.68
CA MET A 361 -6.95 10.83 -5.22
C MET A 361 -8.12 10.19 -5.95
N GLU A 362 -7.85 9.17 -6.78
CA GLU A 362 -8.85 8.48 -7.59
C GLU A 362 -9.91 7.78 -6.72
N ALA A 363 -9.62 7.47 -5.45
CA ALA A 363 -10.57 6.92 -4.47
C ALA A 363 -11.36 8.01 -3.71
N THR A 364 -11.53 9.20 -4.30
CA THR A 364 -12.43 10.22 -3.74
C THR A 364 -13.88 9.79 -3.94
N THR A 365 -14.58 9.46 -2.86
CA THR A 365 -15.93 8.88 -2.95
C THR A 365 -17.01 9.76 -2.29
N GLY A 366 -16.62 10.70 -1.43
CA GLY A 366 -17.55 11.41 -0.56
C GLY A 366 -18.05 10.56 0.61
N LEU A 367 -17.51 9.36 0.81
CA LEU A 367 -18.06 8.34 1.71
C LEU A 367 -17.28 8.25 3.00
N PHE A 368 -17.61 9.13 3.96
CA PHE A 368 -17.31 8.87 5.36
C PHE A 368 -18.54 9.12 6.18
N VAL A 369 -18.87 8.15 7.02
CA VAL A 369 -19.77 8.38 8.12
C VAL A 369 -18.90 8.95 9.23
N LEU A 370 -18.88 10.28 9.36
CA LEU A 370 -18.64 10.81 10.70
C LEU A 370 -19.72 10.20 11.58
N ASN A 371 -19.31 9.45 12.59
CA ASN A 371 -20.26 9.02 13.60
C ASN A 371 -20.72 10.29 14.35
N THR A 372 -21.78 10.91 13.86
CA THR A 372 -22.32 12.16 14.41
C THR A 372 -22.93 11.95 15.78
N ASP A 373 -23.05 10.72 16.28
CA ASP A 373 -23.42 10.48 17.68
C ASP A 373 -22.40 11.10 18.65
N TYR A 374 -21.18 11.43 18.17
CA TYR A 374 -20.19 12.23 18.90
C TYR A 374 -20.38 13.74 18.77
N LEU A 375 -21.09 14.21 17.74
CA LEU A 375 -21.36 15.63 17.48
C LEU A 375 -22.75 16.06 17.97
N ALA A 376 -23.67 15.12 18.16
CA ALA A 376 -24.99 15.41 18.70
C ALA A 376 -24.80 15.96 20.13
N PRO A 377 -25.32 17.16 20.44
CA PRO A 377 -25.28 17.68 21.80
C PRO A 377 -25.92 16.65 22.72
N LYS A 378 -25.15 16.13 23.68
CA LYS A 378 -25.72 15.20 24.65
C LYS A 378 -26.77 15.93 25.46
N LYS A 379 -27.82 15.21 25.88
CA LYS A 379 -28.89 15.80 26.70
C LYS A 379 -28.40 16.43 28.01
N ASN A 380 -27.16 16.17 28.42
CA ASN A 380 -26.54 16.73 29.61
C ASN A 380 -25.22 17.46 29.26
N PRO A 381 -25.17 18.81 29.29
CA PRO A 381 -23.97 19.59 28.99
C PRO A 381 -22.77 19.27 29.89
N GLU A 382 -23.00 18.77 31.11
CA GLU A 382 -21.92 18.37 32.03
C GLU A 382 -21.21 17.07 31.59
N GLU A 383 -21.79 16.31 30.65
CA GLU A 383 -21.16 15.11 30.07
C GLU A 383 -20.36 15.40 28.79
N ASP A 384 -20.45 16.63 28.23
CA ASP A 384 -19.76 17.00 26.99
C ASP A 384 -18.23 17.12 27.16
N ASP A 385 -17.74 17.27 28.39
CA ASP A 385 -16.30 17.27 28.70
C ASP A 385 -15.71 15.85 28.82
N LYS A 386 -16.54 14.80 28.81
CA LYS A 386 -16.12 13.39 28.93
C LYS A 386 -16.32 12.63 27.63
N VAL A 387 -15.82 13.18 26.52
CA VAL A 387 -15.67 12.39 25.28
C VAL A 387 -14.71 11.24 25.58
N ASP A 388 -15.20 10.00 25.59
CA ASP A 388 -14.38 8.81 25.80
C ASP A 388 -13.40 8.67 24.62
N PRO A 389 -12.11 8.96 24.81
CA PRO A 389 -11.14 8.94 23.72
C PRO A 389 -10.99 7.54 23.14
N GLN A 390 -11.26 6.48 23.91
CA GLN A 390 -11.17 5.11 23.42
C GLN A 390 -12.30 4.74 22.46
N LYS A 391 -13.49 5.35 22.64
CA LYS A 391 -14.61 5.19 21.69
C LYS A 391 -14.38 5.98 20.40
N CYS A 392 -13.75 7.15 20.49
CA CYS A 392 -13.37 7.95 19.31
C CYS A 392 -12.23 7.33 18.48
N LYS A 393 -11.41 6.45 19.09
CA LYS A 393 -10.24 5.83 18.46
C LYS A 393 -10.56 4.74 17.44
N LYS A 394 -11.66 3.99 17.56
CA LYS A 394 -11.92 2.83 16.69
C LYS A 394 -12.94 3.15 15.62
N GLY A 395 -12.52 3.05 14.36
CA GLY A 395 -13.41 3.13 13.20
C GLY A 395 -13.86 4.55 12.83
N GLY A 396 -13.20 5.58 13.35
CA GLY A 396 -13.34 6.96 12.86
C GLY A 396 -12.61 7.18 11.54
N TRP A 397 -12.96 8.24 10.82
CA TRP A 397 -12.31 8.66 9.57
C TRP A 397 -10.77 8.71 9.70
N ALA A 398 -10.28 9.33 10.77
CA ALA A 398 -8.86 9.41 11.10
C ALA A 398 -8.17 8.03 11.25
N ASP A 399 -8.80 7.14 12.03
CA ASP A 399 -8.25 5.81 12.33
C ASP A 399 -8.22 4.92 11.08
N GLN A 400 -9.25 5.00 10.25
CA GLN A 400 -9.37 4.18 9.05
C GLN A 400 -8.38 4.59 7.94
N LEU A 401 -8.05 5.89 7.84
CA LEU A 401 -7.31 6.42 6.69
C LEU A 401 -5.89 6.87 7.02
N TRP A 402 -5.69 7.53 8.16
CA TRP A 402 -4.42 8.21 8.39
C TRP A 402 -3.45 7.44 9.27
N THR A 403 -3.92 6.45 10.04
CA THR A 403 -3.04 5.64 10.91
C THR A 403 -1.90 4.98 10.14
N LYS A 404 -2.18 4.40 8.96
CA LYS A 404 -1.14 3.79 8.11
C LYS A 404 -0.18 4.84 7.57
N SER A 405 -0.68 5.99 7.13
CA SER A 405 0.14 7.05 6.57
C SER A 405 1.07 7.69 7.60
N LEU A 406 0.56 7.92 8.82
CA LEU A 406 1.35 8.41 9.94
C LEU A 406 2.50 7.48 10.29
N GLU A 407 2.28 6.16 10.23
CA GLU A 407 3.33 5.18 10.45
C GLU A 407 4.46 5.29 9.40
N GLY A 408 4.12 5.51 8.13
CA GLY A 408 5.09 5.73 7.06
C GLY A 408 5.91 7.03 7.24
N ILE A 409 5.24 8.12 7.62
CA ILE A 409 5.88 9.41 7.93
C ILE A 409 6.84 9.25 9.11
N ARG A 410 6.37 8.61 10.20
CA ARG A 410 7.16 8.33 11.39
C ARG A 410 8.45 7.59 11.05
N LYS A 411 8.37 6.49 10.31
CA LYS A 411 9.55 5.71 9.89
C LYS A 411 10.53 6.53 9.05
N THR A 412 10.02 7.43 8.22
CA THR A 412 10.87 8.31 7.41
C THR A 412 11.64 9.28 8.29
N ILE A 413 10.96 9.95 9.24
CA ILE A 413 11.59 10.86 10.20
C ILE A 413 12.56 10.12 11.14
N GLU A 414 12.20 8.91 11.60
CA GLU A 414 13.09 8.06 12.40
C GLU A 414 14.40 7.77 11.68
N ARG A 415 14.35 7.43 10.39
CA ARG A 415 15.55 7.24 9.57
C ARG A 415 16.35 8.54 9.43
N ASP A 416 15.70 9.68 9.22
CA ASP A 416 16.42 10.97 9.12
C ASP A 416 17.04 11.40 10.46
N ILE A 417 16.46 10.99 11.60
CA ILE A 417 17.07 11.11 12.93
C ILE A 417 18.30 10.19 13.04
N GLN A 418 18.18 8.92 12.64
CA GLN A 418 19.29 7.95 12.67
C GLN A 418 20.47 8.41 11.80
N ASP A 419 20.17 8.98 10.64
CA ASP A 419 21.16 9.54 9.70
C ASP A 419 21.78 10.86 10.21
N GLY A 420 21.30 11.40 11.34
CA GLY A 420 21.76 12.67 11.92
C GLY A 420 21.31 13.91 11.14
N LYS A 421 20.39 13.78 10.18
CA LYS A 421 19.81 14.91 9.44
C LYS A 421 18.91 15.77 10.32
N ILE A 422 18.22 15.13 11.27
CA ILE A 422 17.37 15.80 12.26
C ILE A 422 18.00 15.66 13.63
N THR A 423 18.50 16.78 14.16
CA THR A 423 19.12 16.84 15.49
C THR A 423 18.21 17.48 16.54
N THR A 424 17.09 18.07 16.10
CA THR A 424 16.10 18.70 16.97
C THR A 424 14.69 18.42 16.46
N LEU A 425 13.77 18.21 17.39
CA LEU A 425 12.34 18.08 17.12
C LEU A 425 11.58 19.18 17.89
N PRO A 426 10.40 19.60 17.42
CA PRO A 426 9.51 20.42 18.23
C PRO A 426 9.07 19.66 19.48
N THR A 427 8.56 20.39 20.47
CA THR A 427 7.84 19.77 21.58
C THR A 427 6.49 19.25 21.11
N THR A 428 5.92 18.27 21.82
CA THR A 428 4.60 17.72 21.51
C THR A 428 3.49 18.78 21.44
N PRO A 429 3.41 19.77 22.37
CA PRO A 429 2.44 20.86 22.24
C PRO A 429 2.62 21.71 20.96
N GLU A 430 3.86 21.97 20.54
CA GLU A 430 4.12 22.72 19.30
C GLU A 430 3.67 21.94 18.07
N ALA A 431 3.99 20.64 18.00
CA ALA A 431 3.57 19.76 16.92
C ALA A 431 2.03 19.67 16.80
N LEU A 432 1.34 19.46 17.94
CA LEU A 432 -0.12 19.45 17.98
C LEU A 432 -0.73 20.78 17.57
N ASN A 433 -0.15 21.90 18.02
CA ASN A 433 -0.63 23.23 17.65
C ASN A 433 -0.49 23.47 16.14
N ALA A 434 0.65 23.12 15.54
CA ALA A 434 0.87 23.23 14.10
C ALA A 434 -0.15 22.39 13.32
N LEU A 435 -0.34 21.13 13.71
CA LEU A 435 -1.34 20.23 13.12
C LEU A 435 -2.76 20.80 13.16
N PHE A 436 -3.21 21.20 14.34
CA PHE A 436 -4.57 21.69 14.51
C PHE A 436 -4.79 23.04 13.85
N LYS A 437 -3.77 23.89 13.81
CA LYS A 437 -3.81 25.15 13.06
C LYS A 437 -3.99 24.87 11.57
N GLY A 438 -3.17 24.01 10.96
CA GLY A 438 -3.29 23.67 9.54
C GLY A 438 -4.66 23.10 9.18
N PHE A 439 -5.19 22.19 9.99
CA PHE A 439 -6.54 21.65 9.80
C PHE A 439 -7.62 22.74 9.94
N SER A 440 -7.55 23.56 10.99
CA SER A 440 -8.54 24.61 11.25
C SER A 440 -8.54 25.68 10.17
N ASP A 441 -7.37 26.07 9.67
CA ASP A 441 -7.23 27.10 8.64
C ASP A 441 -7.90 26.64 7.33
N VAL A 442 -7.67 25.38 6.93
CA VAL A 442 -8.25 24.81 5.72
C VAL A 442 -9.76 24.58 5.84
N ILE A 443 -10.26 23.99 6.95
CA ILE A 443 -11.71 23.86 7.18
C ILE A 443 -12.39 25.23 7.19
N GLY A 444 -11.81 26.21 7.90
CA GLY A 444 -12.37 27.55 7.98
C GLY A 444 -12.52 28.23 6.61
N ARG A 445 -11.52 28.06 5.71
CA ARG A 445 -11.61 28.56 4.33
C ARG A 445 -12.65 27.81 3.51
N MET A 446 -12.73 26.48 3.64
CA MET A 446 -13.70 25.70 2.87
C MET A 446 -15.15 25.96 3.29
N SER A 447 -15.39 26.32 4.55
CA SER A 447 -16.73 26.66 5.06
C SER A 447 -17.11 28.13 4.87
N ASP A 448 -16.17 29.01 4.49
CA ASP A 448 -16.40 30.45 4.31
C ASP A 448 -16.31 30.84 2.81
N PRO A 449 -17.45 31.06 2.12
CA PRO A 449 -17.47 31.43 0.70
C PRO A 449 -16.71 32.73 0.38
N GLY A 450 -16.47 33.59 1.37
CA GLY A 450 -15.72 34.84 1.20
C GLY A 450 -14.20 34.68 1.33
N LYS A 451 -13.71 33.54 1.83
CA LYS A 451 -12.29 33.28 2.10
C LYS A 451 -11.72 32.08 1.35
N GLY A 452 -12.58 31.22 0.81
CA GLY A 452 -12.20 30.00 0.11
C GLY A 452 -12.52 30.00 -1.38
N PRO A 453 -12.15 28.91 -2.08
CA PRO A 453 -12.63 28.64 -3.44
C PRO A 453 -14.15 28.47 -3.49
N ASP A 454 -14.77 28.74 -4.64
CA ASP A 454 -16.16 28.32 -4.87
C ASP A 454 -16.25 26.79 -4.97
N LEU A 455 -16.66 26.18 -3.87
CA LEU A 455 -16.81 24.72 -3.77
C LEU A 455 -18.07 24.23 -4.46
N SER A 456 -19.03 25.09 -4.79
CA SER A 456 -20.27 24.67 -5.46
C SER A 456 -20.00 24.23 -6.89
N GLU A 457 -19.12 24.95 -7.60
CA GLU A 457 -18.68 24.56 -8.94
C GLU A 457 -17.84 23.27 -8.89
N LEU A 458 -16.93 23.17 -7.92
CA LEU A 458 -16.16 21.94 -7.67
C LEU A 458 -17.08 20.74 -7.48
N GLU A 459 -18.04 20.82 -6.56
CA GLU A 459 -19.01 19.79 -6.26
C GLU A 459 -19.75 19.35 -7.53
N LYS A 460 -20.30 20.32 -8.28
CA LYS A 460 -21.02 20.06 -9.53
C LYS A 460 -20.14 19.35 -10.57
N ASN A 461 -18.88 19.70 -10.66
CA ASN A 461 -17.96 19.11 -11.62
C ASN A 461 -17.52 17.70 -11.17
N LEU A 462 -17.21 17.50 -9.88
CA LEU A 462 -16.94 16.18 -9.32
C LEU A 462 -18.12 15.23 -9.52
N GLY A 463 -19.36 15.71 -9.34
CA GLY A 463 -20.57 14.90 -9.55
C GLY A 463 -20.74 14.37 -10.98
N LYS A 464 -20.00 14.89 -11.97
CA LYS A 464 -20.01 14.38 -13.36
C LYS A 464 -18.93 13.32 -13.60
N LEU A 465 -17.98 13.21 -12.69
CA LEU A 465 -16.84 12.31 -12.83
C LEU A 465 -17.13 10.93 -12.27
N THR A 466 -16.24 10.02 -12.61
CA THR A 466 -16.21 8.66 -12.11
C THR A 466 -14.91 8.47 -11.35
N ALA A 467 -15.01 7.93 -10.14
CA ALA A 467 -13.88 7.66 -9.25
C ALA A 467 -13.62 6.16 -9.16
N ARG A 468 -12.40 5.79 -8.76
CA ARG A 468 -12.09 4.43 -8.33
C ARG A 468 -12.93 4.11 -7.10
N PHE A 469 -13.50 2.92 -7.09
CA PHE A 469 -14.20 2.38 -5.95
C PHE A 469 -13.44 1.16 -5.46
N VAL A 470 -13.03 1.16 -4.19
CA VAL A 470 -12.31 0.04 -3.57
C VAL A 470 -13.24 -0.64 -2.55
N PRO A 471 -14.06 -1.61 -2.98
CA PRO A 471 -14.99 -2.30 -2.09
C PRO A 471 -14.34 -3.39 -1.25
N ILE A 472 -13.28 -3.99 -1.78
CA ILE A 472 -12.53 -5.10 -1.18
C ILE A 472 -11.06 -4.70 -1.24
N ALA A 473 -10.31 -4.95 -0.17
CA ALA A 473 -8.89 -4.62 -0.12
C ALA A 473 -8.09 -5.42 -1.17
N THR A 474 -7.11 -4.80 -1.82
CA THR A 474 -6.35 -5.41 -2.93
C THR A 474 -5.72 -6.76 -2.58
N ALA A 475 -5.14 -6.89 -1.38
CA ALA A 475 -4.51 -8.12 -0.92
C ALA A 475 -5.47 -9.33 -0.95
N GLU A 476 -6.76 -9.07 -0.83
CA GLU A 476 -7.79 -10.09 -0.82
C GLU A 476 -8.11 -10.60 -2.23
N PHE A 477 -8.06 -9.73 -3.24
CA PHE A 477 -8.11 -10.15 -4.64
C PHE A 477 -6.87 -10.95 -5.03
N ASN A 478 -5.69 -10.56 -4.54
CA ASN A 478 -4.45 -11.32 -4.76
C ASN A 478 -4.54 -12.76 -4.22
N ASN A 479 -5.32 -13.00 -3.17
CA ASN A 479 -5.60 -14.36 -2.67
C ASN A 479 -6.60 -15.13 -3.55
N LEU A 480 -7.49 -14.44 -4.29
CA LEU A 480 -8.50 -15.04 -5.15
C LEU A 480 -7.99 -15.36 -6.56
N ILE A 481 -7.07 -14.56 -7.09
CA ILE A 481 -6.47 -14.76 -8.43
C ILE A 481 -6.02 -16.22 -8.65
N PRO A 482 -5.28 -16.87 -7.72
CA PRO A 482 -4.90 -18.27 -7.89
C PRO A 482 -6.07 -19.24 -8.04
N THR A 483 -7.20 -18.94 -7.41
CA THR A 483 -8.39 -19.80 -7.49
C THR A 483 -9.14 -19.56 -8.79
N ALA A 484 -9.35 -18.29 -9.18
CA ALA A 484 -10.03 -17.93 -10.42
C ALA A 484 -9.33 -18.49 -11.66
N GLN A 485 -8.00 -18.49 -11.69
CA GLN A 485 -7.16 -18.98 -12.79
C GLN A 485 -7.11 -20.50 -12.98
N ARG A 486 -7.80 -21.31 -12.18
CA ARG A 486 -7.85 -22.77 -12.40
C ARG A 486 -8.62 -23.11 -13.67
N ASP A 487 -8.22 -24.15 -14.40
CA ASP A 487 -8.97 -24.59 -15.59
C ASP A 487 -10.31 -25.22 -15.25
N ASN A 488 -10.43 -25.76 -14.03
CA ASN A 488 -11.66 -26.30 -13.49
C ASN A 488 -11.88 -25.82 -12.04
N TYR A 489 -13.13 -25.62 -11.66
CA TYR A 489 -13.52 -25.33 -10.28
C TYR A 489 -14.07 -26.58 -9.59
N PRO A 490 -13.64 -26.87 -8.35
CA PRO A 490 -14.09 -28.03 -7.60
C PRO A 490 -15.46 -27.74 -6.97
N LEU A 491 -16.52 -27.99 -7.73
CA LEU A 491 -17.89 -27.88 -7.25
C LEU A 491 -18.33 -29.18 -6.57
N LEU A 492 -19.36 -29.13 -5.73
CA LEU A 492 -19.93 -30.31 -5.08
C LEU A 492 -20.40 -31.39 -6.08
N ALA A 493 -20.79 -30.98 -7.28
CA ALA A 493 -21.18 -31.86 -8.37
C ALA A 493 -19.98 -32.48 -9.13
N GLY A 494 -18.74 -32.14 -8.74
CA GLY A 494 -17.50 -32.50 -9.43
C GLY A 494 -16.79 -31.29 -10.05
N ASP A 495 -15.60 -31.53 -10.60
CA ASP A 495 -14.82 -30.51 -11.29
C ASP A 495 -15.56 -30.05 -12.56
N THR A 496 -15.67 -28.72 -12.74
CA THR A 496 -16.34 -28.12 -13.91
C THR A 496 -15.43 -27.13 -14.62
N PRO A 497 -15.48 -27.02 -15.96
CA PRO A 497 -14.67 -26.08 -16.72
C PRO A 497 -14.86 -24.64 -16.23
N ALA A 498 -13.78 -23.87 -16.17
CA ALA A 498 -13.77 -22.51 -15.66
C ALA A 498 -14.50 -21.52 -16.58
N THR A 499 -15.79 -21.36 -16.33
CA THR A 499 -16.68 -20.35 -16.91
C THR A 499 -17.19 -19.39 -15.83
N LEU A 500 -17.76 -18.24 -16.22
CA LEU A 500 -18.41 -17.32 -15.29
C LEU A 500 -19.53 -18.01 -14.47
N ASP A 501 -20.31 -18.89 -15.09
CA ASP A 501 -21.39 -19.63 -14.41
C ASP A 501 -20.83 -20.59 -13.35
N SER A 502 -19.78 -21.34 -13.70
CA SER A 502 -19.12 -22.24 -12.76
C SER A 502 -18.40 -21.50 -11.63
N TRP A 503 -17.82 -20.32 -11.91
CA TRP A 503 -17.24 -19.43 -10.90
C TRP A 503 -18.30 -18.91 -9.93
N THR A 504 -19.43 -18.46 -10.47
CA THR A 504 -20.56 -17.98 -9.68
C THR A 504 -21.05 -19.07 -8.73
N ARG A 505 -21.24 -20.29 -9.25
CA ARG A 505 -21.60 -21.46 -8.43
C ARG A 505 -20.55 -21.79 -7.38
N TYR A 506 -19.26 -21.72 -7.73
CA TYR A 506 -18.17 -22.00 -6.81
C TYR A 506 -18.18 -21.03 -5.63
N ILE A 507 -18.33 -19.74 -5.90
CA ILE A 507 -18.44 -18.72 -4.85
C ILE A 507 -19.69 -18.92 -3.98
N ASP A 508 -20.83 -19.27 -4.59
CA ASP A 508 -22.06 -19.57 -3.85
C ASP A 508 -21.91 -20.79 -2.93
N GLU A 509 -21.28 -21.87 -3.41
CA GLU A 509 -20.99 -23.06 -2.62
C GLU A 509 -19.99 -22.76 -1.47
N GLU A 510 -18.93 -21.99 -1.73
CA GLU A 510 -17.96 -21.62 -0.69
C GLU A 510 -18.60 -20.73 0.40
N LEU A 511 -19.49 -19.82 0.03
CA LEU A 511 -20.32 -19.05 0.96
C LEU A 511 -21.21 -19.95 1.82
N ALA A 512 -21.88 -20.93 1.20
CA ALA A 512 -22.81 -21.83 1.87
C ALA A 512 -22.11 -22.85 2.79
N HIS A 513 -20.98 -23.42 2.38
CA HIS A 513 -20.38 -24.59 3.04
C HIS A 513 -19.28 -24.28 4.05
N ARG A 514 -18.59 -23.15 3.92
CA ARG A 514 -17.45 -22.84 4.79
C ARG A 514 -17.69 -21.67 5.72
N ASN A 515 -18.93 -21.25 5.95
CA ASN A 515 -19.26 -19.92 6.47
C ASN A 515 -18.49 -18.83 5.70
N GLY A 516 -18.28 -19.06 4.39
CA GLY A 516 -17.42 -18.25 3.56
C GLY A 516 -15.94 -18.27 3.93
N ALA A 517 -15.32 -19.34 4.44
CA ALA A 517 -13.89 -19.32 4.86
C ALA A 517 -12.89 -18.84 3.79
N LEU A 518 -13.20 -19.02 2.49
CA LEU A 518 -12.42 -18.44 1.39
C LEU A 518 -12.55 -16.90 1.34
N LEU A 519 -13.69 -16.40 1.83
CA LEU A 519 -14.15 -15.02 1.82
C LEU A 519 -14.06 -14.34 3.22
N VAL A 520 -13.88 -15.10 4.29
CA VAL A 520 -13.67 -14.65 5.68
C VAL A 520 -12.40 -13.82 5.84
N PRO A 521 -11.30 -14.07 5.09
CA PRO A 521 -10.17 -13.17 5.05
C PRO A 521 -10.49 -11.84 4.39
N LEU A 522 -11.52 -11.74 3.53
CA LEU A 522 -11.88 -10.49 2.84
C LEU A 522 -12.36 -9.47 3.89
N LYS A 523 -11.40 -8.78 4.51
CA LYS A 523 -11.60 -7.69 5.45
C LYS A 523 -12.10 -6.47 4.69
N GLY A 524 -13.25 -6.57 4.04
CA GLY A 524 -14.02 -5.44 3.55
C GLY A 524 -14.58 -4.67 4.74
N GLY A 525 -13.71 -3.97 5.47
CA GLY A 525 -14.09 -3.03 6.53
C GLY A 525 -15.17 -3.55 7.49
N THR A 526 -15.12 -4.79 7.99
CA THR A 526 -15.99 -5.33 9.06
C THR A 526 -17.53 -5.25 8.90
N SER A 527 -18.10 -4.67 7.85
CA SER A 527 -19.55 -4.42 7.76
C SER A 527 -20.19 -4.67 6.39
N THR A 528 -19.42 -5.04 5.36
CA THR A 528 -20.00 -5.33 4.04
C THR A 528 -20.78 -6.66 4.07
N PRO A 529 -22.07 -6.66 3.67
CA PRO A 529 -22.87 -7.89 3.64
C PRO A 529 -22.29 -8.93 2.67
N LEU A 530 -22.36 -10.22 3.03
CA LEU A 530 -21.91 -11.32 2.18
C LEU A 530 -22.56 -11.32 0.77
N PRO A 531 -23.87 -11.04 0.60
CA PRO A 531 -24.46 -10.94 -0.74
C PRO A 531 -23.79 -9.86 -1.61
N THR A 532 -23.34 -8.78 -0.99
CA THR A 532 -22.64 -7.69 -1.68
C THR A 532 -21.23 -8.10 -2.11
N ILE A 533 -20.48 -8.74 -1.21
CA ILE A 533 -19.16 -9.30 -1.51
C ILE A 533 -19.27 -10.31 -2.67
N ARG A 534 -20.28 -11.18 -2.61
CA ARG A 534 -20.60 -12.12 -3.69
C ARG A 534 -20.79 -11.40 -5.02
N ASN A 535 -21.69 -10.40 -5.08
CA ASN A 535 -21.98 -9.65 -6.30
C ASN A 535 -20.76 -8.98 -6.92
N LEU A 536 -19.84 -8.47 -6.09
CA LEU A 536 -18.58 -7.90 -6.55
C LEU A 536 -17.71 -8.97 -7.21
N ILE A 537 -17.48 -10.09 -6.52
CA ILE A 537 -16.55 -11.14 -6.98
C ILE A 537 -17.06 -11.89 -8.21
N VAL A 538 -18.38 -12.04 -8.36
CA VAL A 538 -18.98 -12.73 -9.50
C VAL A 538 -19.38 -11.80 -10.65
N ALA A 539 -19.06 -10.50 -10.55
CA ALA A 539 -19.22 -9.59 -11.68
C ALA A 539 -18.37 -10.05 -12.87
N ALA A 540 -18.89 -9.91 -14.09
CA ALA A 540 -18.25 -10.46 -15.28
C ALA A 540 -16.83 -9.87 -15.50
N GLY A 541 -16.68 -8.55 -15.37
CA GLY A 541 -15.38 -7.89 -15.47
C GLY A 541 -14.43 -8.31 -14.35
N ALA A 542 -14.93 -8.46 -13.13
CA ALA A 542 -14.12 -8.91 -12.00
C ALA A 542 -13.59 -10.35 -12.18
N TRP A 543 -14.44 -11.27 -12.63
CA TRP A 543 -14.01 -12.63 -12.95
C TRP A 543 -12.95 -12.64 -14.06
N LYS A 544 -13.15 -11.85 -15.12
CA LYS A 544 -12.22 -11.72 -16.23
C LYS A 544 -10.85 -11.16 -15.78
N ALA A 545 -10.82 -10.13 -14.93
CA ALA A 545 -9.58 -9.64 -14.33
C ALA A 545 -8.89 -10.70 -13.47
N LEU A 546 -9.64 -11.36 -12.57
CA LEU A 546 -9.05 -12.40 -11.73
C LEU A 546 -8.48 -13.56 -12.58
N ARG A 547 -9.14 -13.91 -13.69
CA ARG A 547 -8.61 -14.86 -14.69
C ARG A 547 -7.34 -14.32 -15.37
N ALA A 548 -7.27 -13.04 -15.66
CA ALA A 548 -6.11 -12.37 -16.26
C ALA A 548 -4.90 -12.28 -15.31
N GLY A 549 -5.09 -12.52 -14.02
CA GLY A 549 -4.07 -12.25 -13.01
C GLY A 549 -4.06 -10.78 -12.57
N GLU A 550 -5.18 -10.09 -12.76
CA GLU A 550 -5.37 -8.69 -12.43
C GLU A 550 -6.19 -8.53 -11.15
N VAL A 551 -6.01 -7.38 -10.51
CA VAL A 551 -6.88 -6.95 -9.42
C VAL A 551 -8.12 -6.29 -10.05
N PRO A 552 -9.34 -6.78 -9.78
CA PRO A 552 -10.56 -6.18 -10.31
C PRO A 552 -10.65 -4.68 -10.03
N TYR A 553 -10.96 -3.90 -11.08
CA TYR A 553 -11.05 -2.45 -10.98
C TYR A 553 -12.51 -2.00 -11.01
N TYR A 554 -13.00 -1.43 -9.91
CA TYR A 554 -14.36 -0.89 -9.85
C TYR A 554 -14.35 0.62 -9.95
N THR A 555 -15.42 1.15 -10.54
CA THR A 555 -15.65 2.57 -10.65
C THR A 555 -17.00 2.95 -10.05
N ARG A 556 -17.10 4.18 -9.56
CA ARG A 556 -18.36 4.77 -9.10
C ARG A 556 -18.56 6.12 -9.75
N ASN A 557 -19.73 6.33 -10.35
CA ASN A 557 -20.14 7.65 -10.79
C ASN A 557 -20.46 8.50 -9.56
N LEU A 558 -19.76 9.63 -9.39
CA LEU A 558 -19.81 10.41 -8.16
C LEU A 558 -21.12 11.19 -7.95
N GLY A 559 -21.86 11.48 -9.02
CA GLY A 559 -23.19 12.07 -8.95
C GLY A 559 -24.31 11.07 -8.62
N THR A 560 -24.00 9.77 -8.66
CA THR A 560 -24.97 8.70 -8.40
C THR A 560 -24.37 7.65 -7.44
N ASN A 561 -25.04 6.50 -7.31
CA ASN A 561 -24.52 5.35 -6.55
C ASN A 561 -24.26 4.14 -7.43
N VAL A 562 -24.22 4.35 -8.74
CA VAL A 562 -23.95 3.29 -9.68
C VAL A 562 -22.46 2.95 -9.59
N VAL A 563 -22.19 1.74 -9.12
CA VAL A 563 -20.89 1.10 -9.21
C VAL A 563 -20.84 0.25 -10.46
N ARG A 564 -19.72 0.27 -11.16
CA ARG A 564 -19.45 -0.56 -12.33
C ARG A 564 -18.17 -1.36 -12.14
N ASP A 565 -18.12 -2.56 -12.70
CA ASP A 565 -16.87 -3.30 -12.88
C ASP A 565 -16.03 -2.68 -14.00
N GLU A 566 -14.88 -3.27 -14.29
CA GLU A 566 -13.91 -2.71 -15.26
C GLU A 566 -14.36 -2.78 -16.72
N ASP A 567 -15.27 -3.70 -17.04
CA ASP A 567 -15.92 -3.80 -18.35
C ASP A 567 -17.16 -2.89 -18.43
N GLY A 568 -17.40 -2.06 -17.39
CA GLY A 568 -18.49 -1.08 -17.35
C GLY A 568 -19.84 -1.67 -16.95
N ASN A 569 -19.93 -2.93 -16.54
CA ASN A 569 -21.19 -3.55 -16.13
C ASN A 569 -21.61 -3.03 -14.75
N PRO A 570 -22.89 -2.69 -14.53
CA PRO A 570 -23.36 -2.27 -13.22
C PRO A 570 -23.25 -3.40 -12.19
N VAL A 571 -22.80 -3.08 -10.98
CA VAL A 571 -22.67 -4.04 -9.87
C VAL A 571 -23.50 -3.57 -8.68
N THR A 572 -24.38 -4.45 -8.19
CA THR A 572 -25.22 -4.16 -7.02
C THR A 572 -24.41 -4.20 -5.73
N ILE A 573 -24.33 -3.06 -5.05
CA ILE A 573 -23.59 -2.89 -3.79
C ILE A 573 -24.50 -2.64 -2.57
N ASP A 574 -25.72 -3.18 -2.59
CA ASP A 574 -26.72 -2.98 -1.54
C ASP A 574 -26.16 -3.32 -0.14
N GLY A 575 -26.39 -2.45 0.83
CA GLY A 575 -25.93 -2.63 2.21
C GLY A 575 -24.42 -2.47 2.42
N HIS A 576 -23.62 -2.20 1.38
CA HIS A 576 -22.21 -1.87 1.54
C HIS A 576 -22.07 -0.59 2.37
N ALA A 577 -21.13 -0.51 3.32
CA ALA A 577 -20.94 0.70 4.14
C ALA A 577 -20.58 1.94 3.31
N LYS A 578 -19.96 1.70 2.16
CA LYS A 578 -19.66 2.68 1.11
C LYS A 578 -20.81 2.89 0.09
N SER A 579 -22.05 2.52 0.41
CA SER A 579 -23.24 2.88 -0.36
C SER A 579 -23.89 4.12 0.28
N ASN A 580 -23.39 5.33 0.00
CA ASN A 580 -24.07 6.55 0.45
C ASN A 580 -25.10 6.98 -0.59
N PRO A 581 -26.41 6.97 -0.29
CA PRO A 581 -27.43 7.36 -1.25
C PRO A 581 -27.27 8.80 -1.79
N LEU A 582 -26.59 9.68 -1.05
CA LEU A 582 -26.52 11.11 -1.33
C LEU A 582 -25.63 11.50 -2.54
N GLY A 583 -24.68 10.65 -2.97
CA GLY A 583 -23.64 11.03 -3.93
C GLY A 583 -22.63 12.04 -3.35
N ILE A 584 -21.55 12.36 -4.09
CA ILE A 584 -20.47 13.22 -3.57
C ILE A 584 -20.94 14.66 -3.33
N VAL A 585 -21.80 15.18 -4.21
CA VAL A 585 -22.27 16.57 -4.19
C VAL A 585 -22.99 16.89 -2.90
N ALA A 586 -23.97 16.07 -2.53
CA ALA A 586 -24.72 16.29 -1.30
C ALA A 586 -23.89 15.98 -0.04
N ALA A 587 -22.94 15.03 -0.12
CA ALA A 587 -22.02 14.75 0.99
C ALA A 587 -21.08 15.95 1.28
N MET A 588 -20.47 16.54 0.25
CA MET A 588 -19.60 17.72 0.39
C MET A 588 -20.40 18.95 0.82
N LYS A 589 -21.59 19.16 0.25
CA LYS A 589 -22.49 20.24 0.68
C LYS A 589 -22.82 20.12 2.16
N LYS A 590 -23.16 18.92 2.64
CA LYS A 590 -23.43 18.68 4.06
C LYS A 590 -22.22 19.06 4.93
N ARG A 591 -21.00 18.66 4.55
CA ARG A 591 -19.76 19.00 5.29
C ARG A 591 -19.46 20.50 5.29
N ARG A 592 -19.77 21.20 4.18
CA ARG A 592 -19.63 22.66 4.11
C ARG A 592 -20.56 23.37 5.09
N GLU A 593 -21.76 22.82 5.29
CA GLU A 593 -22.80 23.36 6.18
C GLU A 593 -22.59 22.99 7.66
N GLU A 594 -21.63 22.11 7.98
CA GLU A 594 -21.26 21.79 9.35
C GLU A 594 -20.52 22.96 10.02
N ASP A 595 -20.68 23.09 11.34
CA ASP A 595 -19.94 24.08 12.13
C ASP A 595 -18.43 23.76 12.14
N PRO A 596 -17.57 24.63 11.58
CA PRO A 596 -16.12 24.43 11.58
C PRO A 596 -15.55 24.18 12.97
N ALA A 597 -16.06 24.85 14.00
CA ALA A 597 -15.56 24.71 15.36
C ALA A 597 -15.84 23.31 15.92
N ALA A 598 -17.03 22.75 15.64
CA ALA A 598 -17.39 21.39 16.00
C ALA A 598 -16.52 20.35 15.27
N VAL A 599 -16.28 20.54 13.97
CA VAL A 599 -15.41 19.65 13.17
C VAL A 599 -13.97 19.68 13.70
N VAL A 600 -13.43 20.86 14.01
CA VAL A 600 -12.08 21.01 14.60
C VAL A 600 -12.01 20.37 15.99
N LYS A 601 -13.05 20.54 16.84
CA LYS A 601 -13.11 19.92 18.17
C LYS A 601 -13.06 18.39 18.05
N PHE A 602 -13.83 17.82 17.12
CA PHE A 602 -13.84 16.38 16.85
C PHE A 602 -12.47 15.88 16.34
N PHE A 603 -11.88 16.59 15.38
CA PHE A 603 -10.56 16.28 14.86
C PHE A 603 -9.48 16.26 15.95
N LYS A 604 -9.48 17.28 16.82
CA LYS A 604 -8.57 17.36 17.98
C LYS A 604 -8.69 16.13 18.89
N ALA A 605 -9.92 15.68 19.16
CA ALA A 605 -10.16 14.50 20.00
C ALA A 605 -9.63 13.20 19.38
N GLN A 606 -9.75 13.03 18.06
CA GLN A 606 -9.26 11.83 17.37
C GLN A 606 -7.74 11.85 17.16
N MET A 607 -7.22 12.92 16.56
CA MET A 607 -5.83 12.98 16.13
C MET A 607 -4.86 13.32 17.25
N GLY A 608 -5.32 14.04 18.28
CA GLY A 608 -4.44 14.50 19.35
C GLY A 608 -3.68 13.37 20.02
N THR A 609 -4.36 12.25 20.30
CA THR A 609 -3.68 11.10 20.91
C THR A 609 -2.75 10.40 19.93
N LEU A 610 -3.21 10.13 18.71
CA LEU A 610 -2.43 9.38 17.71
C LEU A 610 -1.12 10.10 17.37
N VAL A 611 -1.18 11.43 17.22
CA VAL A 611 -0.02 12.26 16.92
C VAL A 611 0.87 12.44 18.14
N THR A 612 0.32 12.54 19.35
CA THR A 612 1.11 12.55 20.58
C THR A 612 1.95 11.28 20.69
N ASP A 613 1.31 10.11 20.54
CA ASP A 613 1.98 8.81 20.65
C ASP A 613 3.10 8.69 19.60
N MET A 614 2.83 9.10 18.36
CA MET A 614 3.82 9.14 17.28
C MET A 614 4.99 10.08 17.58
N HIS A 615 4.71 11.31 18.02
CA HIS A 615 5.72 12.34 18.23
C HIS A 615 6.62 12.06 19.43
N GLU A 616 6.05 11.61 20.55
CA GLU A 616 6.83 11.21 21.72
C GLU A 616 7.75 10.01 21.42
N HIS A 617 7.31 9.11 20.54
CA HIS A 617 8.17 8.04 20.05
C HIS A 617 9.38 8.58 19.28
N MET A 618 9.19 9.54 18.36
CA MET A 618 10.28 10.18 17.63
C MET A 618 11.24 10.95 18.56
N ILE A 619 10.72 11.62 19.59
CA ILE A 619 11.56 12.25 20.63
C ILE A 619 12.41 11.20 21.35
N GLY A 620 11.85 10.03 21.67
CA GLY A 620 12.57 8.91 22.25
C GLY A 620 13.71 8.43 21.36
N TRP A 621 13.46 8.29 20.06
CA TRP A 621 14.49 7.98 19.06
C TRP A 621 15.58 9.04 19.01
N LEU A 622 15.22 10.32 18.91
CA LEU A 622 16.21 11.40 18.87
C LEU A 622 17.15 11.36 20.09
N ARG A 623 16.62 11.14 21.29
CA ARG A 623 17.43 10.98 22.52
C ARG A 623 18.36 9.78 22.45
N ALA A 624 17.89 8.65 21.90
CA ALA A 624 18.68 7.42 21.80
C ALA A 624 19.88 7.56 20.83
N PHE A 625 19.76 8.39 19.79
CA PHE A 625 20.80 8.58 18.77
C PHE A 625 21.64 9.86 18.96
N SER A 626 21.30 10.71 19.94
CA SER A 626 22.09 11.90 20.30
C SER A 626 23.24 11.59 21.28
N HIS A 627 23.41 10.32 21.67
CA HIS A 627 24.43 9.81 22.58
C HIS A 627 25.35 8.84 21.85
#